data_AF-A0A6P3RQH2-F1
#
_entry.id   AF-A0A6P3RQH2-F1
#
_cell.length_a   1.000
_cell.length_b   1.000
_cell.length_c   1.000
_cell.angle_alpha   90.00
_cell.angle_beta   90.00
_cell.angle_gamma   90.00
#
_symmetry.space_group_name_H-M   'P 1'
#
loop_
_entity.id
_entity.type
_entity.pdbx_description
1 polymer ?
#
loop_
_entity_poly.entity_id
_entity_poly.type
_entity_poly.pdbx_seq_one_letter_code
_entity_poly.pdbx_strand_id
1 'polypeptide(L)'
;ADFALEALAKATYERLFRWLVLRLNRALDRSPRQGASFLGILDIAGFEIFQLNSFEQLCINYTNEKLQQLFNHTMFILEQEEYQREGIPWTFLDFGLDLQPCIDLIERPANPPGLLALLDEECWFPKATDKSFVEKVAQEQGGHPKFQRPRHLRDQADFSVLHYAGKVDYKANEWLMKNMDPLNDSVAALLHQSTDRLTAEIWKDGEGQLLGSLGRRVALRPARSASTFVSEAELCTRAVRADAELV
;
A
#
# COMPACT_ATOMS: atom_id res chain seq x y z
N ALA A 1 -26.93 0.06 -9.47
CA ALA A 1 -26.53 0.97 -10.56
C ALA A 1 -25.46 1.92 -10.05
N ASP A 2 -25.69 2.55 -8.89
CA ASP A 2 -24.80 3.53 -8.28
C ASP A 2 -23.37 3.01 -8.02
N PHE A 3 -23.22 1.81 -7.44
CA PHE A 3 -21.90 1.18 -7.25
C PHE A 3 -21.10 0.98 -8.54
N ALA A 4 -21.78 0.63 -9.64
CA ALA A 4 -21.12 0.45 -10.93
C ALA A 4 -20.69 1.79 -11.54
N LEU A 5 -21.43 2.87 -11.26
CA LEU A 5 -21.08 4.22 -11.67
C LEU A 5 -19.87 4.74 -10.89
N GLU A 6 -19.82 4.52 -9.58
CA GLU A 6 -18.70 4.92 -8.72
C GLU A 6 -17.41 4.18 -9.08
N ALA A 7 -17.48 2.86 -9.27
CA ALA A 7 -16.35 2.06 -9.74
C ALA A 7 -15.85 2.54 -11.10
N LEU A 8 -16.76 2.83 -12.03
CA LEU A 8 -16.40 3.37 -13.34
C LEU A 8 -15.73 4.75 -13.24
N ALA A 9 -16.25 5.65 -12.39
CA ALA A 9 -15.67 6.97 -12.20
C ALA A 9 -14.24 6.88 -11.63
N LYS A 10 -14.04 6.03 -10.60
CA LYS A 10 -12.71 5.75 -10.02
C LYS A 10 -11.74 5.21 -11.07
N ALA A 11 -12.13 4.15 -11.78
CA ALA A 11 -11.29 3.53 -12.82
C ALA A 11 -10.96 4.50 -13.97
N THR A 12 -11.92 5.35 -14.38
CA THR A 12 -11.68 6.36 -15.41
C THR A 12 -10.65 7.38 -14.95
N TYR A 13 -10.79 7.89 -13.73
CA TYR A 13 -9.89 8.89 -13.18
C TYR A 13 -8.47 8.32 -12.97
N GLU A 14 -8.36 7.11 -12.42
CA GLU A 14 -7.08 6.40 -12.25
C GLU A 14 -6.34 6.24 -13.58
N ARG A 15 -7.03 5.73 -14.62
CA ARG A 15 -6.45 5.55 -15.96
C ARG A 15 -6.04 6.87 -16.59
N LEU A 16 -6.85 7.92 -16.43
CA LEU A 16 -6.52 9.27 -16.91
C LEU A 16 -5.27 9.83 -16.20
N PHE A 17 -5.20 9.71 -14.87
CA PHE A 17 -4.06 10.16 -14.09
C PHE A 17 -2.78 9.41 -14.50
N ARG A 18 -2.85 8.08 -14.66
CA ARG A 18 -1.73 7.27 -15.16
C ARG A 18 -1.28 7.71 -16.55
N TRP A 19 -2.22 8.00 -17.45
CA TRP A 19 -1.90 8.51 -18.79
C TRP A 19 -1.20 9.87 -18.72
N LEU A 20 -1.63 10.79 -17.85
CA LEU A 20 -0.97 12.08 -17.63
C LEU A 20 0.47 11.89 -17.14
N VAL A 21 0.69 11.04 -16.14
CA VAL A 21 2.03 10.74 -15.61
C VAL A 21 2.93 10.15 -16.69
N LEU A 22 2.44 9.17 -17.47
CA LEU A 22 3.21 8.58 -18.58
C LEU A 22 3.56 9.61 -19.65
N ARG A 23 2.63 10.52 -19.97
CA ARG A 23 2.86 11.58 -20.95
C ARG A 23 3.90 12.59 -20.46
N LEU A 24 3.84 12.98 -19.19
CA LEU A 24 4.85 13.85 -18.56
C LEU A 24 6.22 13.18 -18.56
N ASN A 25 6.30 11.90 -18.16
CA ASN A 25 7.56 11.14 -18.15
C ASN A 25 8.18 11.08 -19.55
N ARG A 26 7.40 10.81 -20.61
CA ARG A 26 7.90 10.82 -22.00
C ARG A 26 8.39 12.19 -22.45
N ALA A 27 7.77 13.27 -21.99
CA ALA A 27 8.18 14.62 -22.33
C ALA A 27 9.46 15.05 -21.59
N LEU A 28 9.69 14.49 -20.40
CA LEU A 28 10.87 14.75 -19.56
C LEU A 28 12.02 13.77 -19.82
N ASP A 29 11.77 12.66 -20.50
CA ASP A 29 12.75 11.62 -20.78
C ASP A 29 13.94 12.19 -21.57
N ARG A 30 15.08 12.30 -20.89
CA ARG A 30 16.37 12.62 -21.49
C ARG A 30 17.10 11.29 -21.61
N SER A 31 17.51 10.92 -22.82
CA SER A 31 18.20 9.65 -23.08
C SER A 31 19.22 9.32 -21.97
N PRO A 32 19.13 8.12 -21.36
CA PRO A 32 19.93 7.79 -20.19
C PRO A 32 21.41 7.88 -20.54
N ARG A 33 22.14 8.73 -19.81
CA ARG A 33 23.59 8.71 -19.82
C ARG A 33 24.01 7.55 -18.91
N GLN A 34 24.69 6.56 -19.46
CA GLN A 34 25.29 5.49 -18.64
C GLN A 34 26.17 6.12 -17.56
N GLY A 35 25.97 5.71 -16.30
CA GLY A 35 26.72 6.21 -15.15
C GLY A 35 26.23 7.53 -14.54
N ALA A 36 25.01 7.99 -14.85
CA ALA A 36 24.44 9.15 -14.18
C ALA A 36 23.88 8.77 -12.78
N SER A 37 24.28 9.51 -11.76
CA SER A 37 23.57 9.53 -10.47
C SER A 37 22.21 10.20 -10.63
N PHE A 38 21.25 9.81 -9.78
CA PHE A 38 19.96 10.48 -9.68
C PHE A 38 19.79 11.08 -8.28
N LEU A 39 18.92 12.08 -8.17
CA LEU A 39 18.49 12.65 -6.91
C LEU A 39 16.97 12.55 -6.86
N GLY A 40 16.46 11.62 -6.07
CA GLY A 40 15.03 11.49 -5.79
C GLY A 40 14.56 12.50 -4.75
N ILE A 41 13.35 13.04 -4.93
CA ILE A 41 12.64 13.79 -3.90
C ILE A 41 11.33 13.06 -3.65
N LEU A 42 11.11 12.60 -2.42
CA LEU A 42 9.87 11.96 -2.01
C LEU A 42 8.99 12.99 -1.29
N ASP A 43 7.80 13.26 -1.84
CA ASP A 43 6.76 14.10 -1.24
C ASP A 43 5.48 13.26 -1.12
N ILE A 44 5.13 12.90 0.11
CA ILE A 44 3.98 12.03 0.41
C ILE A 44 3.23 12.55 1.65
N ALA A 45 2.00 12.06 1.84
CA ALA A 45 1.24 12.33 3.05
C ALA A 45 1.97 11.77 4.30
N GLY A 46 2.05 12.59 5.35
CA GLY A 46 2.53 12.17 6.66
C GLY A 46 1.51 11.31 7.41
N PHE A 47 1.88 10.86 8.60
CA PHE A 47 1.04 10.04 9.47
C PHE A 47 -0.27 10.77 9.84
N GLU A 48 -1.41 10.08 9.75
CA GLU A 48 -2.75 10.63 9.99
C GLU A 48 -3.45 9.95 11.19
N ILE A 49 -4.00 10.75 12.11
CA ILE A 49 -4.84 10.28 13.22
C ILE A 49 -6.08 11.14 13.31
N PHE A 50 -7.20 10.63 12.79
CA PHE A 50 -8.51 11.23 12.95
C PHE A 50 -9.31 10.56 14.08
N GLN A 51 -10.47 11.16 14.42
CA GLN A 51 -11.39 10.57 15.40
C GLN A 51 -11.87 9.17 14.99
N LEU A 52 -11.97 8.90 13.69
CA LEU A 52 -12.35 7.62 13.13
C LEU A 52 -11.67 7.45 11.77
N ASN A 53 -10.83 6.42 11.64
CA ASN A 53 -9.97 6.22 10.48
C ASN A 53 -10.53 5.10 9.60
N SER A 54 -10.44 5.23 8.28
CA SER A 54 -10.90 4.21 7.33
C SER A 54 -9.72 3.47 6.68
N PHE A 55 -9.99 2.70 5.63
CA PHE A 55 -9.00 1.92 4.89
C PHE A 55 -7.88 2.79 4.32
N GLU A 56 -8.22 3.98 3.82
CA GLU A 56 -7.26 4.92 3.24
C GLU A 56 -6.22 5.39 4.27
N GLN A 57 -6.65 5.68 5.50
CA GLN A 57 -5.73 6.02 6.60
C GLN A 57 -4.86 4.83 7.00
N LEU A 58 -5.39 3.60 6.98
CA LEU A 58 -4.56 2.41 7.23
C LEU A 58 -3.44 2.32 6.20
N CYS A 59 -3.77 2.54 4.92
CA CYS A 59 -2.81 2.58 3.83
C CYS A 59 -1.73 3.66 4.06
N ILE A 60 -2.13 4.90 4.35
CA ILE A 60 -1.19 6.02 4.61
C ILE A 60 -0.28 5.71 5.81
N ASN A 61 -0.86 5.27 6.93
CA ASN A 61 -0.12 5.01 8.16
C ASN A 61 0.81 3.81 8.02
N TYR A 62 0.43 2.78 7.27
CA TYR A 62 1.31 1.67 6.93
C TYR A 62 2.51 2.11 6.09
N THR A 63 2.31 2.95 5.07
CA THR A 63 3.43 3.51 4.29
C THR A 63 4.39 4.29 5.18
N ASN A 64 3.85 5.12 6.09
CA ASN A 64 4.65 5.85 7.06
C ASN A 64 5.39 4.91 8.03
N GLU A 65 4.77 3.81 8.47
CA GLU A 65 5.43 2.79 9.30
C GLU A 65 6.65 2.17 8.60
N LYS A 66 6.54 1.82 7.30
CA LYS A 66 7.67 1.28 6.52
C LYS A 66 8.77 2.32 6.29
N LEU A 67 8.40 3.57 6.04
CA LEU A 67 9.37 4.65 5.87
C LEU A 67 10.08 5.00 7.18
N GLN A 68 9.37 4.98 8.30
CA GLN A 68 9.98 5.17 9.62
C GLN A 68 10.94 4.00 9.95
N GLN A 69 10.57 2.78 9.61
CA GLN A 69 11.42 1.59 9.76
C GLN A 69 12.71 1.72 8.94
N LEU A 70 12.59 2.16 7.68
CA LEU A 70 13.74 2.45 6.83
C LEU A 70 14.61 3.58 7.40
N PHE A 71 14.00 4.69 7.81
CA PHE A 71 14.70 5.83 8.40
C PHE A 71 15.50 5.42 9.63
N ASN A 72 14.88 4.67 10.54
CA ASN A 72 15.53 4.14 11.72
C ASN A 72 16.74 3.29 11.31
N HIS A 73 16.53 2.28 10.44
CA HIS A 73 17.60 1.40 9.99
C HIS A 73 18.79 2.16 9.37
N THR A 74 18.53 3.09 8.44
CA THR A 74 19.57 3.88 7.77
C THR A 74 20.31 4.77 8.76
N MET A 75 19.60 5.47 9.64
CA MET A 75 20.21 6.33 10.66
C MET A 75 21.17 5.53 11.55
N PHE A 76 20.75 4.34 12.02
CA PHE A 76 21.58 3.49 12.86
C PHE A 76 22.84 2.97 12.16
N ILE A 77 22.75 2.62 10.87
CA ILE A 77 23.92 2.20 10.10
C ILE A 77 24.93 3.33 10.01
N LEU A 78 24.48 4.54 9.63
CA LEU A 78 25.35 5.70 9.50
C LEU A 78 26.03 6.07 10.83
N GLU A 79 25.27 6.01 11.94
CA GLU A 79 25.81 6.28 13.26
C GLU A 79 26.83 5.22 13.71
N GLN A 80 26.58 3.94 13.39
CA GLN A 80 27.55 2.86 13.66
C GLN A 80 28.86 3.04 12.88
N GLU A 81 28.79 3.42 11.61
CA GLU A 81 29.96 3.69 10.78
C GLU A 81 30.78 4.87 11.31
N GLU A 82 30.11 5.91 11.83
CA GLU A 82 30.77 7.06 12.46
C GLU A 82 31.53 6.66 13.73
N TYR A 83 30.87 5.95 14.66
CA TYR A 83 31.52 5.51 15.91
C TYR A 83 32.73 4.61 15.63
N GLN A 84 32.63 3.71 14.64
CA GLN A 84 33.76 2.88 14.23
C GLN A 84 34.92 3.70 13.67
N ARG A 85 34.61 4.70 12.84
CA ARG A 85 35.61 5.60 12.25
C ARG A 85 36.33 6.43 13.30
N GLU A 86 35.63 6.85 14.35
CA GLU A 86 36.21 7.59 15.48
C GLU A 86 36.88 6.69 16.54
N GLY A 87 36.77 5.36 16.40
CA GLY A 87 37.34 4.40 17.36
C GLY A 87 36.64 4.39 18.72
N ILE A 88 35.38 4.82 18.77
CA ILE A 88 34.57 4.88 19.98
C ILE A 88 33.97 3.49 20.25
N PRO A 89 34.14 2.91 21.45
CA PRO A 89 33.51 1.64 21.81
C PRO A 89 31.99 1.76 21.75
N TRP A 90 31.36 1.03 20.83
CA TRP A 90 29.90 1.01 20.66
C TRP A 90 29.32 -0.34 21.09
N THR A 91 28.19 -0.31 21.78
CA THR A 91 27.42 -1.51 22.12
C THR A 91 26.26 -1.62 21.14
N PHE A 92 26.19 -2.70 20.38
CA PHE A 92 25.13 -2.89 19.40
C PHE A 92 23.76 -2.96 20.07
N LEU A 93 22.88 -2.00 19.74
CA LEU A 93 21.45 -2.05 20.03
C LEU A 93 20.71 -2.15 18.70
N ASP A 94 19.98 -3.24 18.50
CA ASP A 94 19.16 -3.45 17.30
C ASP A 94 17.83 -2.72 17.44
N PHE A 95 17.82 -1.45 17.08
CA PHE A 95 16.61 -0.65 16.92
C PHE A 95 16.01 -0.79 15.50
N GLY A 96 16.68 -1.54 14.63
CA GLY A 96 16.36 -1.62 13.22
C GLY A 96 15.12 -2.45 12.91
N LEU A 97 14.48 -3.10 13.90
CA LEU A 97 13.31 -3.97 13.73
C LEU A 97 12.14 -3.66 14.68
N ASP A 98 12.20 -2.54 15.41
CA ASP A 98 11.19 -2.20 16.42
C ASP A 98 9.78 -2.00 15.83
N LEU A 99 9.68 -1.61 14.55
CA LEU A 99 8.40 -1.41 13.87
C LEU A 99 7.96 -2.65 13.08
N GLN A 100 8.83 -3.66 12.94
CA GLN A 100 8.52 -4.89 12.22
C GLN A 100 7.25 -5.59 12.73
N PRO A 101 6.97 -5.67 14.05
CA PRO A 101 5.72 -6.24 14.52
C PRO A 101 4.47 -5.50 14.01
N CYS A 102 4.52 -4.16 13.85
CA CYS A 102 3.39 -3.40 13.33
C CYS A 102 3.24 -3.60 11.82
N ILE A 103 4.35 -3.61 11.09
CA ILE A 103 4.38 -3.89 9.65
C ILE A 103 3.83 -5.29 9.37
N ASP A 104 4.29 -6.30 10.11
CA ASP A 104 3.85 -7.70 9.99
C ASP A 104 2.36 -7.87 10.28
N LEU A 105 1.83 -7.18 11.31
CA LEU A 105 0.40 -7.20 11.58
C LEU A 105 -0.42 -6.78 10.35
N ILE A 106 0.10 -5.83 9.56
CA ILE A 106 -0.62 -5.27 8.41
C ILE A 106 -0.41 -6.11 7.15
N GLU A 107 0.84 -6.43 6.80
CA GLU A 107 1.19 -6.96 5.47
C GLU A 107 1.47 -8.47 5.41
N ARG A 108 1.70 -9.14 6.56
CA ARG A 108 2.21 -10.51 6.54
C ARG A 108 1.26 -11.42 5.73
N PRO A 109 1.75 -12.15 4.72
CA PRO A 109 0.85 -12.91 3.84
C PRO A 109 0.27 -14.16 4.50
N ALA A 110 0.99 -14.78 5.44
CA ALA A 110 0.56 -15.99 6.14
C ALA A 110 1.30 -16.18 7.47
N ASN A 111 0.74 -17.03 8.34
CA ASN A 111 1.32 -17.53 9.59
C ASN A 111 1.67 -16.47 10.67
N PRO A 112 0.66 -15.90 11.37
CA PRO A 112 -0.72 -15.74 10.93
C PRO A 112 -0.84 -14.63 9.85
N PRO A 113 -1.83 -14.68 8.95
CA PRO A 113 -2.04 -13.64 7.94
C PRO A 113 -2.39 -12.28 8.58
N GLY A 114 -1.78 -11.21 8.07
CA GLY A 114 -2.01 -9.83 8.50
C GLY A 114 -3.33 -9.25 8.01
N LEU A 115 -3.60 -7.99 8.36
CA LEU A 115 -4.87 -7.31 8.07
C LEU A 115 -5.20 -7.30 6.58
N LEU A 116 -4.24 -6.98 5.72
CA LEU A 116 -4.44 -6.87 4.27
C LEU A 116 -4.67 -8.24 3.63
N ALA A 117 -3.94 -9.27 4.07
CA ALA A 117 -4.14 -10.64 3.61
C ALA A 117 -5.52 -11.17 4.03
N LEU A 118 -5.96 -10.90 5.26
CA LEU A 118 -7.29 -11.28 5.75
C LEU A 118 -8.41 -10.55 5.02
N LEU A 119 -8.22 -9.26 4.71
CA LEU A 119 -9.17 -8.47 3.92
C LEU A 119 -9.31 -9.06 2.51
N ASP A 120 -8.19 -9.48 1.94
CA ASP A 120 -8.20 -10.16 0.66
C ASP A 120 -8.95 -11.48 0.72
N GLU A 121 -8.65 -12.33 1.70
CA GLU A 121 -9.37 -13.58 1.88
C GLU A 121 -10.89 -13.39 2.02
N GLU A 122 -11.33 -12.40 2.80
CA GLU A 122 -12.78 -12.15 3.02
C GLU A 122 -13.52 -11.74 1.74
N CYS A 123 -12.87 -10.98 0.85
CA CYS A 123 -13.48 -10.59 -0.42
C CYS A 123 -13.78 -11.79 -1.35
N TRP A 124 -13.23 -12.98 -1.09
CA TRP A 124 -13.58 -14.19 -1.86
C TRP A 124 -14.92 -14.81 -1.45
N PHE A 125 -15.44 -14.50 -0.25
CA PHE A 125 -16.65 -15.12 0.26
C PHE A 125 -17.89 -14.31 -0.18
N PRO A 126 -18.83 -14.90 -0.95
CA PRO A 126 -19.97 -14.17 -1.52
C PRO A 126 -20.93 -13.54 -0.50
N LYS A 127 -20.81 -13.89 0.77
CA LYS A 127 -21.63 -13.39 1.89
C LYS A 127 -20.80 -12.74 2.99
N ALA A 128 -19.51 -12.46 2.74
CA ALA A 128 -18.70 -11.71 3.68
C ALA A 128 -19.26 -10.31 3.87
N THR A 129 -19.05 -9.79 5.07
CA THR A 129 -19.42 -8.43 5.46
C THR A 129 -18.22 -7.80 6.17
N ASP A 130 -18.18 -6.48 6.27
CA ASP A 130 -17.11 -5.82 7.02
C ASP A 130 -17.03 -6.32 8.48
N LYS A 131 -18.17 -6.73 9.05
CA LYS A 131 -18.23 -7.37 10.37
C LYS A 131 -17.56 -8.74 10.41
N SER A 132 -17.80 -9.60 9.41
CA SER A 132 -17.13 -10.91 9.35
C SER A 132 -15.62 -10.75 9.21
N PHE A 133 -15.18 -9.74 8.47
CA PHE A 133 -13.77 -9.36 8.39
C PHE A 133 -13.20 -8.96 9.76
N VAL A 134 -13.85 -8.06 10.49
CA VAL A 134 -13.41 -7.64 11.83
C VAL A 134 -13.36 -8.83 12.80
N GLU A 135 -14.38 -9.69 12.78
CA GLU A 135 -14.42 -10.90 13.60
C GLU A 135 -13.25 -11.85 13.28
N LYS A 136 -12.95 -12.05 11.99
CA LYS A 136 -11.83 -12.87 11.54
C LYS A 136 -10.47 -12.29 11.93
N VAL A 137 -10.27 -10.98 11.75
CA VAL A 137 -9.08 -10.28 12.23
C VAL A 137 -8.92 -10.45 13.74
N ALA A 138 -10.00 -10.26 14.49
CA ALA A 138 -9.99 -10.44 15.93
C ALA A 138 -9.65 -11.88 16.33
N GLN A 139 -10.09 -12.88 15.57
CA GLN A 139 -9.78 -14.30 15.80
C GLN A 139 -8.30 -14.62 15.53
N GLU A 140 -7.75 -14.18 14.40
CA GLU A 140 -6.39 -14.52 13.97
C GLU A 140 -5.31 -13.65 14.63
N GLN A 141 -5.58 -12.35 14.81
CA GLN A 141 -4.62 -11.35 15.30
C GLN A 141 -4.96 -10.82 16.71
N GLY A 142 -5.97 -11.39 17.38
CA GLY A 142 -6.44 -10.90 18.69
C GLY A 142 -5.41 -10.91 19.81
N GLY A 143 -4.39 -11.77 19.73
CA GLY A 143 -3.27 -11.83 20.68
C GLY A 143 -2.05 -11.02 20.26
N HIS A 144 -2.08 -10.36 19.10
CA HIS A 144 -0.93 -9.63 18.57
C HIS A 144 -0.67 -8.35 19.39
N PRO A 145 0.57 -8.06 19.82
CA PRO A 145 0.86 -6.93 20.72
C PRO A 145 0.52 -5.55 20.13
N LYS A 146 0.47 -5.45 18.80
CA LYS A 146 0.12 -4.22 18.09
C LYS A 146 -1.37 -4.11 17.73
N PHE A 147 -2.17 -5.13 18.02
CA PHE A 147 -3.61 -5.15 17.74
C PHE A 147 -4.41 -4.96 19.04
N GLN A 148 -5.45 -4.15 19.00
CA GLN A 148 -6.38 -3.99 20.14
C GLN A 148 -7.83 -4.08 19.68
N ARG A 149 -8.63 -4.80 20.48
CA ARG A 149 -10.08 -4.80 20.33
C ARG A 149 -10.69 -3.59 21.03
N PRO A 150 -11.86 -3.10 20.58
CA PRO A 150 -12.60 -2.07 21.29
C PRO A 150 -12.90 -2.50 22.73
N ARG A 151 -12.77 -1.57 23.67
CA ARG A 151 -12.96 -1.89 25.10
C ARG A 151 -14.43 -1.77 25.53
N HIS A 152 -15.21 -0.96 24.82
CA HIS A 152 -16.61 -0.74 25.11
C HIS A 152 -17.49 -1.04 23.89
N LEU A 153 -18.66 -1.63 24.14
CA LEU A 153 -19.67 -1.90 23.09
C LEU A 153 -20.22 -0.64 22.40
N ARG A 154 -19.95 0.56 22.95
CA ARG A 154 -20.32 1.85 22.37
C ARG A 154 -19.19 2.50 21.58
N ASP A 155 -18.01 1.90 21.57
CA ASP A 155 -16.89 2.40 20.77
C ASP A 155 -17.30 2.34 19.29
N GLN A 156 -17.04 3.43 18.57
CA GLN A 156 -17.40 3.54 17.16
C GLN A 156 -16.41 2.84 16.23
N ALA A 157 -15.22 2.53 16.75
CA ALA A 157 -14.15 1.84 16.06
C ALA A 157 -14.32 0.32 16.21
N ASP A 158 -13.95 -0.40 15.16
CA ASP A 158 -14.04 -1.85 15.10
C ASP A 158 -12.78 -2.53 15.66
N PHE A 159 -11.63 -1.88 15.52
CA PHE A 159 -10.35 -2.29 16.10
C PHE A 159 -9.35 -1.13 16.13
N SER A 160 -8.20 -1.35 16.75
CA SER A 160 -7.11 -0.38 16.79
C SER A 160 -5.76 -1.02 16.48
N VAL A 161 -4.87 -0.23 15.88
CA VAL A 161 -3.46 -0.60 15.68
C VAL A 161 -2.55 0.34 16.45
N LEU A 162 -1.53 -0.21 17.10
CA LEU A 162 -0.49 0.56 17.80
C LEU A 162 0.68 0.84 16.88
N HIS A 163 0.62 1.97 16.18
CA HIS A 163 1.69 2.46 15.32
C HIS A 163 2.80 3.12 16.13
N TYR A 164 3.94 3.41 15.48
CA TYR A 164 5.03 4.17 16.11
C TYR A 164 4.57 5.54 16.63
N ALA A 165 3.63 6.20 15.94
CA ALA A 165 3.09 7.51 16.31
C ALA A 165 1.94 7.44 17.34
N GLY A 166 1.51 6.23 17.74
CA GLY A 166 0.48 6.03 18.75
C GLY A 166 -0.64 5.09 18.32
N LYS A 167 -1.66 5.00 19.17
CA LYS A 167 -2.86 4.18 18.92
C LYS A 167 -3.74 4.88 17.88
N VAL A 168 -4.12 4.15 16.82
CA VAL A 168 -5.06 4.60 15.80
C VAL A 168 -6.29 3.69 15.79
N ASP A 169 -7.46 4.30 15.88
CA ASP A 169 -8.76 3.61 15.90
C ASP A 169 -9.36 3.56 14.48
N TYR A 170 -9.65 2.36 14.00
CA TYR A 170 -10.13 2.10 12.63
C TYR A 170 -11.57 1.61 12.62
N LYS A 171 -12.30 2.02 11.58
CA LYS A 171 -13.64 1.52 11.27
C LYS A 171 -13.63 0.82 9.93
N ALA A 172 -14.03 -0.44 9.93
CA ALA A 172 -13.96 -1.37 8.81
C ALA A 172 -15.09 -1.19 7.78
N ASN A 173 -16.02 -0.26 8.02
CA ASN A 173 -17.12 0.05 7.10
C ASN A 173 -16.63 0.22 5.65
N GLU A 174 -17.24 -0.54 4.74
CA GLU A 174 -17.00 -0.52 3.30
C GLU A 174 -15.60 -1.00 2.88
N TRP A 175 -14.81 -1.60 3.77
CA TRP A 175 -13.46 -2.07 3.43
C TRP A 175 -13.48 -3.16 2.37
N LEU A 176 -14.44 -4.11 2.44
CA LEU A 176 -14.56 -5.14 1.41
C LEU A 176 -14.88 -4.54 0.04
N MET A 177 -15.76 -3.54 0.01
CA MET A 177 -16.11 -2.84 -1.23
C MET A 177 -14.91 -2.08 -1.80
N LYS A 178 -14.20 -1.33 -0.95
CA LYS A 178 -12.99 -0.56 -1.31
C LYS A 178 -11.86 -1.45 -1.81
N ASN A 179 -11.78 -2.70 -1.33
CA ASN A 179 -10.75 -3.65 -1.74
C ASN A 179 -11.09 -4.41 -3.04
N MET A 180 -12.38 -4.62 -3.34
CA MET A 180 -12.83 -5.36 -4.52
C MET A 180 -12.87 -4.55 -5.81
N ASP A 181 -13.09 -3.23 -5.70
CA ASP A 181 -13.29 -2.27 -6.79
C ASP A 181 -13.90 -2.87 -8.09
N PRO A 182 -15.14 -3.39 -8.03
CA PRO A 182 -15.68 -4.24 -9.08
C PRO A 182 -15.97 -3.44 -10.36
N LEU A 183 -15.14 -3.64 -11.38
CA LEU A 183 -15.35 -3.08 -12.71
C LEU A 183 -16.01 -4.10 -13.64
N ASN A 184 -16.98 -3.66 -14.44
CA ASN A 184 -17.64 -4.53 -15.41
C ASN A 184 -16.84 -4.60 -16.72
N ASP A 185 -16.35 -5.79 -17.08
CA ASP A 185 -15.57 -6.05 -18.30
C ASP A 185 -16.27 -5.58 -19.57
N SER A 186 -17.61 -5.67 -19.64
CA SER A 186 -18.38 -5.22 -20.80
C SER A 186 -18.33 -3.70 -20.95
N VAL A 187 -18.31 -2.97 -19.83
CA VAL A 187 -18.19 -1.50 -19.82
C VAL A 187 -16.77 -1.10 -20.21
N ALA A 188 -15.76 -1.79 -19.69
CA ALA A 188 -14.37 -1.55 -20.05
C ALA A 188 -14.13 -1.79 -21.56
N ALA A 189 -14.65 -2.91 -22.10
CA ALA A 189 -14.55 -3.23 -23.53
C ALA A 189 -15.27 -2.20 -24.42
N LEU A 190 -16.42 -1.68 -23.98
CA LEU A 190 -17.14 -0.62 -24.68
C LEU A 190 -16.32 0.67 -24.73
N LEU A 191 -15.74 1.09 -23.60
CA LEU A 191 -14.95 2.33 -23.51
C LEU A 191 -13.64 2.22 -24.29
N HIS A 192 -13.05 1.04 -24.37
CA HIS A 192 -11.90 0.78 -25.24
C HIS A 192 -12.23 1.00 -26.73
N GLN A 193 -13.47 0.71 -27.14
CA GLN A 193 -13.97 0.91 -28.51
C GLN A 193 -14.54 2.32 -28.75
N SER A 194 -14.35 3.26 -27.82
CA SER A 194 -14.85 4.62 -27.96
C SER A 194 -14.32 5.29 -29.24
N THR A 195 -15.16 6.11 -29.86
CA THR A 195 -14.77 6.95 -30.99
C THR A 195 -13.94 8.17 -30.56
N ASP A 196 -14.01 8.52 -29.28
CA ASP A 196 -13.10 9.51 -28.69
C ASP A 196 -11.72 8.89 -28.46
N ARG A 197 -10.70 9.52 -29.04
CA ARG A 197 -9.32 8.99 -29.04
C ARG A 197 -8.74 8.86 -27.64
N LEU A 198 -8.96 9.86 -26.79
CA LEU A 198 -8.40 9.85 -25.44
C LEU A 198 -9.04 8.75 -24.62
N THR A 199 -10.37 8.63 -24.68
CA THR A 199 -11.13 7.57 -24.00
C THR A 199 -10.65 6.19 -24.46
N ALA A 200 -10.56 5.94 -25.77
CA ALA A 200 -10.06 4.68 -26.31
C ALA A 200 -8.61 4.38 -25.87
N GLU A 201 -7.77 5.41 -25.75
CA GLU A 201 -6.37 5.29 -25.32
C GLU A 201 -6.21 4.98 -23.83
N ILE A 202 -6.90 5.69 -22.94
CA ILE A 202 -6.85 5.41 -21.48
C ILE A 202 -7.52 4.07 -21.14
N TRP A 203 -8.46 3.61 -21.99
CA TRP A 203 -9.13 2.33 -21.85
C TRP A 203 -8.45 1.18 -22.61
N LYS A 204 -7.37 1.44 -23.36
CA LYS A 204 -6.57 0.42 -24.02
C LYS A 204 -5.87 -0.45 -22.99
N ASP A 205 -5.97 -1.78 -23.13
CA ASP A 205 -5.39 -2.75 -22.19
C ASP A 205 -3.92 -2.41 -21.85
N GLY A 206 -3.75 -1.82 -20.66
CA GLY A 206 -2.49 -1.27 -20.16
C GLY A 206 -1.65 -2.27 -19.37
N GLU A 207 -1.95 -3.56 -19.44
CA GLU A 207 -1.18 -4.61 -18.76
C GLU A 207 0.16 -4.93 -19.46
N GLY A 208 0.35 -4.47 -20.71
CA GLY A 208 1.47 -4.90 -21.55
C GLY A 208 2.76 -4.07 -21.51
N GLN A 209 2.80 -2.90 -20.84
CA GLN A 209 3.99 -2.01 -20.92
C GLN A 209 4.82 -1.90 -19.64
N LEU A 210 4.37 -2.41 -18.49
CA LEU A 210 5.17 -2.45 -17.25
C LEU A 210 5.56 -3.88 -16.82
N LEU A 211 4.91 -4.92 -17.34
CA LEU A 211 5.21 -6.34 -17.07
C LEU A 211 5.98 -7.02 -18.22
N GLY A 212 6.84 -6.27 -18.92
CA GLY A 212 7.59 -6.73 -20.09
C GLY A 212 8.72 -7.73 -19.83
N SER A 213 8.75 -8.47 -18.72
CA SER A 213 9.84 -9.43 -18.45
C SER A 213 9.46 -10.85 -18.05
N LEU A 214 8.21 -11.20 -17.74
CA LEU A 214 7.86 -12.58 -17.39
C LEU A 214 6.53 -13.02 -18.00
N GLY A 215 6.64 -13.61 -19.20
CA GLY A 215 5.52 -14.24 -19.88
C GLY A 215 4.96 -15.43 -19.10
N ARG A 216 3.76 -15.26 -18.53
CA ARG A 216 2.81 -16.35 -18.27
C ARG A 216 1.40 -15.76 -18.16
N ARG A 217 0.49 -16.20 -19.05
CA ARG A 217 -0.96 -16.01 -18.89
C ARG A 217 -1.41 -16.83 -17.68
N VAL A 218 -1.51 -16.17 -16.53
CA VAL A 218 -2.29 -16.64 -15.38
C VAL A 218 -3.68 -16.03 -15.52
N ALA A 219 -4.74 -16.80 -15.22
CA ALA A 219 -6.09 -16.25 -15.15
C ALA A 219 -6.07 -15.00 -14.25
N LEU A 220 -6.44 -13.84 -14.83
CA LEU A 220 -6.38 -12.55 -14.16
C LEU A 220 -7.31 -12.59 -12.95
N ARG A 221 -6.71 -12.65 -11.76
CA ARG A 221 -7.42 -12.36 -10.51
C ARG A 221 -7.81 -10.87 -10.57
N PRO A 222 -9.01 -10.48 -10.10
CA PRO A 222 -9.31 -9.06 -9.94
C PRO A 222 -8.17 -8.41 -9.14
N ALA A 223 -7.59 -7.32 -9.65
CA ALA A 223 -6.58 -6.58 -8.91
C ALA A 223 -7.21 -6.12 -7.61
N ARG A 224 -6.62 -6.52 -6.48
CA ARG A 224 -7.10 -6.13 -5.15
C ARG A 224 -6.30 -4.96 -4.66
N SER A 225 -6.99 -3.93 -4.19
CA SER A 225 -6.38 -2.69 -3.71
C SER A 225 -5.30 -2.98 -2.66
N ALA A 226 -5.58 -3.87 -1.70
CA ALA A 226 -4.65 -4.26 -0.64
C ALA A 226 -3.35 -4.89 -1.18
N SER A 227 -3.43 -5.97 -1.97
CA SER A 227 -2.25 -6.64 -2.54
C SER A 227 -1.41 -5.75 -3.46
N THR A 228 -2.07 -4.91 -4.25
CA THR A 228 -1.40 -3.95 -5.14
C THR A 228 -0.69 -2.89 -4.31
N PHE A 229 -1.35 -2.39 -3.27
CA PHE A 229 -0.82 -1.35 -2.40
C PHE A 229 0.42 -1.81 -1.60
N VAL A 230 0.45 -3.05 -1.10
CA VAL A 230 1.66 -3.60 -0.45
C VAL A 230 2.85 -3.56 -1.41
N SER A 231 2.63 -3.99 -2.65
CA SER A 231 3.68 -3.99 -3.68
C SER A 231 4.16 -2.57 -4.02
N GLU A 232 3.26 -1.59 -4.08
CA GLU A 232 3.60 -0.18 -4.31
C GLU A 232 4.34 0.46 -3.13
N ALA A 233 3.94 0.16 -1.89
CA ALA A 233 4.63 0.63 -0.70
C ALA A 233 6.06 0.05 -0.58
N GLU A 234 6.25 -1.20 -0.99
CA GLU A 234 7.59 -1.80 -1.11
C GLU A 234 8.44 -1.09 -2.16
N LEU A 235 7.87 -0.77 -3.33
CA LEU A 235 8.58 -0.01 -4.37
C LEU A 235 9.00 1.38 -3.87
N CYS A 236 8.12 2.08 -3.15
CA CYS A 236 8.44 3.35 -2.52
C CYS A 236 9.62 3.23 -1.53
N THR A 237 9.55 2.25 -0.62
CA THR A 237 10.62 2.00 0.37
C THR A 237 11.95 1.65 -0.30
N ARG A 238 11.92 0.85 -1.39
CA ARG A 238 13.11 0.49 -2.17
C ARG A 238 13.72 1.68 -2.90
N ALA A 239 12.90 2.57 -3.46
CA ALA A 239 13.38 3.77 -4.13
C ALA A 239 14.14 4.68 -3.15
N VAL A 240 13.58 4.91 -1.95
CA VAL A 240 14.24 5.70 -0.89
C VAL A 240 15.54 5.05 -0.43
N ARG A 241 15.55 3.72 -0.26
CA ARG A 241 16.77 3.01 0.13
C ARG A 241 17.89 3.15 -0.91
N ALA A 242 17.56 3.05 -2.20
CA ALA A 242 18.54 3.17 -3.27
C ALA A 242 19.20 4.56 -3.30
N ASP A 243 18.44 5.63 -2.97
CA ASP A 243 18.99 6.97 -2.79
C ASP A 243 19.92 7.08 -1.57
N ALA A 244 19.58 6.41 -0.47
CA ALA A 244 20.38 6.46 0.76
C ALA A 244 21.75 5.75 0.65
N GLU A 245 21.87 4.72 -0.21
CA GLU A 245 23.15 4.01 -0.44
C GLU A 245 24.09 4.75 -1.43
N LEU A 246 23.66 5.87 -2.03
CA LEU A 246 24.42 6.68 -2.99
C LEU A 246 25.14 7.89 -2.38
N VAL A 247 24.85 8.22 -1.12
CA VAL A 247 25.47 9.34 -0.36
C VAL A 247 26.56 8.81 0.54
#